data_AF-A0A9Q0G7N9-F1
#
_entry.id   AF-A0A9Q0G7N9-F1
#
_cell.length_a   1.000
_cell.length_b   1.000
_cell.length_c   1.000
_cell.angle_alpha   90.00
_cell.angle_beta   90.00
_cell.angle_gamma   90.00
#
_symmetry.space_group_name_H-M   'P 1'
#
loop_
_entity.id
_entity.type
_entity.pdbx_description
1 polymer ?
#
loop_
_entity_poly.entity_id
_entity_poly.type
_entity_poly.pdbx_seq_one_letter_code
_entity_poly.pdbx_strand_id
1 'polypeptide(L)'
;MTQLVSLDITNIEGSYEEDLCFAIQNLHLLRRLSVKAAKEDGILCLDALKLPPPFLEFLALIGKLENIPQWFKSLQNLRHLGLFWSRLTNDPLSHLEVLPNLRRLFLDSAYEKPHLEFKNGFRSLEFLGIHECHNLQSIRIDKGVMPGLKELDIRDCRMLTKVPWGIKYLTKLQKLWLVDLSEELIKRIEEPAVVDHPNVQHIPKITYIYETSSGQTNWISGMAPFYKYVDVLDCCLWP
;
A
#
# COMPACT_ATOMS: atom_id res chain seq x y z
N MET A 1 -10.40 -22.80 26.45
CA MET A 1 -9.24 -21.90 26.24
C MET A 1 -9.46 -21.13 24.95
N THR A 2 -9.72 -19.84 25.04
CA THR A 2 -9.80 -18.93 23.88
C THR A 2 -8.38 -18.51 23.52
N GLN A 3 -7.85 -18.99 22.39
CA GLN A 3 -6.55 -18.53 21.90
C GLN A 3 -6.69 -17.18 21.21
N LEU A 4 -5.64 -16.37 21.26
CA LEU A 4 -5.63 -15.02 20.69
C LEU A 4 -5.64 -15.08 19.15
N VAL A 5 -6.59 -14.40 18.52
CA VAL A 5 -6.76 -14.35 17.06
C VAL A 5 -6.39 -13.00 16.44
N SER A 6 -6.32 -11.95 17.26
CA SER A 6 -5.95 -10.60 16.85
C SER A 6 -5.01 -10.02 17.90
N LEU A 7 -3.90 -9.44 17.46
CA LEU A 7 -2.90 -8.83 18.32
C LEU A 7 -2.43 -7.52 17.72
N ASP A 8 -2.63 -6.44 18.46
CA ASP A 8 -2.12 -5.11 18.13
C ASP A 8 -1.09 -4.74 19.18
N ILE A 9 0.13 -4.46 18.73
CA ILE A 9 1.27 -4.16 19.59
C ILE A 9 1.78 -2.78 19.19
N THR A 10 1.77 -1.87 20.14
CA THR A 10 2.24 -0.51 19.93
C THR A 10 3.46 -0.22 20.78
N ASN A 11 4.22 0.79 20.39
CA ASN A 11 5.35 1.28 21.14
C ASN A 11 6.52 0.30 21.24
N ILE A 12 6.80 -0.43 20.15
CA ILE A 12 7.93 -1.35 20.07
C ILE A 12 9.25 -0.59 19.91
N GLU A 13 10.17 -0.83 20.83
CA GLU A 13 11.57 -0.45 20.71
C GLU A 13 12.39 -1.65 20.18
N GLY A 14 13.44 -1.37 19.40
CA GLY A 14 14.27 -2.42 18.79
C GLY A 14 14.96 -3.36 19.81
N SER A 15 15.10 -2.93 21.06
CA SER A 15 15.63 -3.74 22.16
C SER A 15 14.78 -4.97 22.50
N TYR A 16 13.50 -4.99 22.13
CA TYR A 16 12.55 -6.07 22.43
C TYR A 16 12.29 -7.02 21.25
N GLU A 17 13.08 -6.93 20.16
CA GLU A 17 12.84 -7.72 18.95
C GLU A 17 12.76 -9.23 19.23
N GLU A 18 13.74 -9.79 19.97
CA GLU A 18 13.81 -11.24 20.20
C GLU A 18 12.60 -11.75 20.98
N ASP A 19 12.27 -11.10 22.09
CA ASP A 19 11.12 -11.45 22.94
C ASP A 19 9.80 -11.30 22.19
N LEU A 20 9.66 -10.23 21.40
CA LEU A 20 8.49 -9.98 20.56
C LEU A 20 8.30 -11.07 19.52
N CYS A 21 9.36 -11.39 18.77
CA CYS A 21 9.32 -12.42 17.74
C CYS A 21 9.05 -13.81 18.36
N PHE A 22 9.65 -14.10 19.50
CA PHE A 22 9.39 -15.33 20.26
C PHE A 22 7.92 -15.43 20.68
N ALA A 23 7.34 -14.35 21.21
CA ALA A 23 5.93 -14.32 21.59
C ALA A 23 5.02 -14.54 20.37
N ILE A 24 5.24 -13.81 19.28
CA ILE A 24 4.43 -13.90 18.04
C ILE A 24 4.48 -15.31 17.45
N GLN A 25 5.65 -15.95 17.41
CA GLN A 25 5.83 -17.28 16.83
C GLN A 25 5.00 -18.37 17.52
N ASN A 26 4.68 -18.19 18.81
CA ASN A 26 3.88 -19.13 19.59
C ASN A 26 2.36 -18.91 19.48
N LEU A 27 1.91 -17.87 18.76
CA LEU A 27 0.48 -17.56 18.57
C LEU A 27 -0.07 -18.26 17.33
N HIS A 28 -0.24 -19.58 17.43
CA HIS A 28 -0.58 -20.42 16.26
C HIS A 28 -1.94 -20.17 15.62
N LEU A 29 -2.90 -19.55 16.35
CA LEU A 29 -4.22 -19.19 15.82
C LEU A 29 -4.34 -17.70 15.45
N LEU A 30 -3.23 -16.96 15.46
CA LEU A 30 -3.24 -15.54 15.12
C LEU A 30 -3.62 -15.33 13.65
N ARG A 31 -4.64 -14.48 13.43
CA ARG A 31 -5.16 -14.10 12.12
C ARG A 31 -4.85 -12.64 11.78
N ARG A 32 -4.75 -11.78 12.79
CA ARG A 32 -4.41 -10.36 12.60
C ARG A 32 -3.26 -9.97 13.49
N LEU A 33 -2.26 -9.33 12.90
CA LEU A 33 -1.10 -8.78 13.59
C LEU A 33 -0.91 -7.34 13.14
N SER A 34 -0.90 -6.41 14.09
CA SER A 34 -0.44 -5.04 13.88
C SER A 34 0.74 -4.78 14.81
N VAL A 35 1.85 -4.29 14.28
CA VAL A 35 3.02 -3.93 15.07
C VAL A 35 3.46 -2.52 14.73
N LYS A 36 3.51 -1.65 15.74
CA LYS A 36 3.89 -0.25 15.63
C LYS A 36 5.13 0.05 16.46
N ALA A 37 6.16 0.59 15.79
CA ALA A 37 7.36 1.13 16.42
C ALA A 37 7.02 2.28 17.39
N ALA A 38 7.89 2.50 18.38
CA ALA A 38 7.75 3.56 19.37
C ALA A 38 7.74 4.98 18.78
N LYS A 39 8.43 5.17 17.67
CA LYS A 39 8.54 6.46 16.98
C LYS A 39 8.24 6.26 15.51
N GLU A 40 7.83 7.34 14.84
CA GLU A 40 7.52 7.35 13.42
C GLU A 40 8.75 7.01 12.55
N ASP A 41 9.92 7.50 12.95
CA ASP A 41 11.23 7.16 12.36
C ASP A 41 11.90 5.95 13.02
N GLY A 42 11.23 5.33 13.99
CA GLY A 42 11.71 4.17 14.72
C GLY A 42 11.85 2.96 13.80
N ILE A 43 12.98 2.27 13.93
CA ILE A 43 13.22 1.01 13.22
C ILE A 43 12.33 -0.06 13.83
N LEU A 44 11.56 -0.73 12.97
CA LEU A 44 10.78 -1.91 13.30
C LEU A 44 11.54 -3.15 12.81
N CYS A 45 12.20 -3.85 13.73
CA CYS A 45 12.93 -5.07 13.40
C CYS A 45 12.07 -6.30 13.75
N LEU A 46 11.90 -7.20 12.78
CA LEU A 46 11.15 -8.46 12.91
C LEU A 46 11.90 -9.61 12.22
N ASP A 47 13.23 -9.49 12.11
CA ASP A 47 14.08 -10.46 11.43
C ASP A 47 14.33 -11.70 12.30
N ALA A 48 14.24 -11.56 13.63
CA ALA A 48 14.31 -12.68 14.57
C ALA A 48 13.13 -13.67 14.45
N LEU A 49 12.03 -13.29 13.77
CA LEU A 49 10.87 -14.17 13.55
C LEU A 49 11.21 -15.26 12.52
N LYS A 50 11.39 -16.50 12.98
CA LYS A 50 11.76 -17.63 12.10
C LYS A 50 10.58 -18.16 11.30
N LEU A 51 9.42 -18.25 11.94
CA LEU A 51 8.19 -18.75 11.33
C LEU A 51 7.02 -17.83 11.72
N PRO A 52 6.30 -17.25 10.74
CA PRO A 52 5.15 -16.44 11.06
C PRO A 52 3.96 -17.32 11.46
N PRO A 53 2.97 -16.77 12.18
CA PRO A 53 1.73 -17.49 12.46
C PRO A 53 1.07 -18.02 11.18
N PRO A 54 0.74 -19.32 11.10
CA PRO A 54 0.38 -19.97 9.84
C PRO A 54 -0.96 -19.50 9.26
N PHE A 55 -1.87 -18.99 10.11
CA PHE A 55 -3.20 -18.51 9.71
C PHE A 55 -3.27 -16.98 9.61
N LEU A 56 -2.14 -16.28 9.54
CA LEU A 56 -2.13 -14.83 9.45
C LEU A 56 -2.79 -14.38 8.13
N GLU A 57 -3.87 -13.60 8.25
CA GLU A 57 -4.68 -13.06 7.16
C GLU A 57 -4.49 -11.54 7.01
N PHE A 58 -4.12 -10.86 8.08
CA PHE A 58 -3.88 -9.42 8.13
C PHE A 58 -2.56 -9.11 8.82
N LEU A 59 -1.73 -8.30 8.18
CA LEU A 59 -0.47 -7.79 8.72
C LEU A 59 -0.38 -6.29 8.47
N ALA A 60 -0.21 -5.52 9.54
CA ALA A 60 0.15 -4.10 9.47
C ALA A 60 1.47 -3.87 10.20
N LEU A 61 2.44 -3.27 9.51
CA LEU A 61 3.73 -2.89 10.07
C LEU A 61 3.88 -1.38 9.98
N ILE A 62 4.08 -0.74 11.13
CA ILE A 62 4.07 0.71 11.26
C ILE A 62 5.41 1.15 11.86
N GLY A 63 6.24 1.78 11.05
CA GLY A 63 7.63 2.14 11.38
C GLY A 63 8.60 1.71 10.29
N LYS A 64 9.84 2.20 10.37
CA LYS A 64 10.87 2.02 9.36
C LYS A 64 11.31 0.55 9.27
N LEU A 65 11.23 -0.03 8.08
CA LEU A 65 11.75 -1.37 7.78
C LEU A 65 13.07 -1.21 7.02
N GLU A 66 14.18 -1.65 7.61
CA GLU A 66 15.47 -1.63 6.90
C GLU A 66 15.45 -2.55 5.67
N ASN A 67 14.82 -3.71 5.82
CA ASN A 67 14.53 -4.65 4.75
C ASN A 67 13.18 -5.34 4.99
N ILE A 68 12.61 -5.95 3.96
CA ILE A 68 11.48 -6.86 4.14
C ILE A 68 12.03 -8.19 4.68
N PRO A 69 11.53 -8.69 5.82
CA PRO A 69 11.98 -9.94 6.40
C PRO A 69 11.75 -11.15 5.48
N GLN A 70 12.66 -12.12 5.52
CA GLN A 70 12.60 -13.30 4.65
C GLN A 70 11.36 -14.17 4.82
N TRP A 71 10.72 -14.13 5.99
CA TRP A 71 9.52 -14.90 6.28
C TRP A 71 8.28 -14.38 5.54
N PHE A 72 8.29 -13.18 4.95
CA PHE A 72 7.16 -12.64 4.21
C PHE A 72 6.66 -13.60 3.12
N LYS A 73 7.57 -14.20 2.35
CA LYS A 73 7.23 -15.16 1.28
C LYS A 73 6.48 -16.41 1.76
N SER A 74 6.51 -16.70 3.07
CA SER A 74 5.84 -17.85 3.69
C SER A 74 4.39 -17.56 4.12
N LEU A 75 3.92 -16.31 4.02
CA LEU A 75 2.59 -15.88 4.44
C LEU A 75 1.48 -16.32 3.47
N GLN A 76 1.23 -17.63 3.39
CA GLN A 76 0.31 -18.22 2.41
C GLN A 76 -1.15 -17.79 2.58
N ASN A 77 -1.57 -17.42 3.79
CA ASN A 77 -2.96 -17.02 4.09
C ASN A 77 -3.17 -15.50 4.10
N LEU A 78 -2.12 -14.70 3.91
CA LEU A 78 -2.21 -13.25 4.03
C LEU A 78 -3.06 -12.67 2.91
N ARG A 79 -4.08 -11.91 3.30
CA ARG A 79 -5.02 -11.23 2.41
C ARG A 79 -4.83 -9.72 2.41
N HIS A 80 -4.40 -9.17 3.54
CA HIS A 80 -4.25 -7.75 3.77
C HIS A 80 -2.86 -7.46 4.29
N LEU A 81 -2.11 -6.62 3.58
CA LEU A 81 -0.82 -6.12 3.99
C LEU A 81 -0.82 -4.60 3.97
N GLY A 82 -0.53 -3.98 5.11
CA GLY A 82 -0.27 -2.56 5.23
C GLY A 82 1.15 -2.31 5.70
N LEU A 83 1.87 -1.47 4.96
CA LEU A 83 3.20 -0.99 5.30
C LEU A 83 3.10 0.52 5.50
N PHE A 84 3.36 0.99 6.71
CA PHE A 84 3.22 2.40 7.10
C PHE A 84 4.57 2.91 7.60
N TRP A 85 5.00 4.05 7.08
CA TRP A 85 6.29 4.67 7.42
C TRP A 85 7.48 3.72 7.23
N SER A 86 7.33 2.70 6.37
CA SER A 86 8.34 1.65 6.21
C SER A 86 9.59 2.12 5.50
N ARG A 87 9.53 3.26 4.79
CA ARG A 87 10.69 3.92 4.16
C ARG A 87 11.58 2.96 3.36
N LEU A 88 10.95 2.06 2.61
CA LEU A 88 11.64 1.02 1.88
C LEU A 88 12.50 1.64 0.77
N THR A 89 13.77 1.25 0.74
CA THR A 89 14.77 1.74 -0.22
C THR A 89 15.25 0.66 -1.18
N ASN A 90 14.94 -0.62 -0.98
CA ASN A 90 15.35 -1.72 -1.89
C ASN A 90 14.25 -2.06 -2.92
N ASP A 91 14.24 -3.25 -3.53
CA ASP A 91 13.12 -3.76 -4.34
C ASP A 91 12.20 -4.64 -3.45
N PRO A 92 11.39 -4.02 -2.56
CA PRO A 92 10.59 -4.73 -1.56
C PRO A 92 9.52 -5.62 -2.20
N LEU A 93 9.07 -5.24 -3.41
CA LEU A 93 7.91 -5.85 -4.03
C LEU A 93 8.17 -7.30 -4.44
N SER A 94 9.43 -7.67 -4.70
CA SER A 94 9.84 -9.05 -5.04
C SER A 94 9.42 -10.10 -3.99
N HIS A 95 9.34 -9.73 -2.72
CA HIS A 95 8.87 -10.63 -1.65
C HIS A 95 7.35 -10.69 -1.55
N LEU A 96 6.65 -9.65 -2.01
CA LEU A 96 5.21 -9.50 -1.91
C LEU A 96 4.50 -10.07 -3.16
N GLU A 97 5.14 -10.00 -4.32
CA GLU A 97 4.55 -10.37 -5.61
C GLU A 97 4.19 -11.86 -5.71
N VAL A 98 4.85 -12.70 -4.90
CA VAL A 98 4.66 -14.15 -4.85
C VAL A 98 3.53 -14.60 -3.91
N LEU A 99 2.96 -13.70 -3.10
CA LEU A 99 1.93 -14.04 -2.13
C LEU A 99 0.63 -14.47 -2.82
N PRO A 100 0.19 -15.72 -2.66
CA PRO A 100 -0.86 -16.28 -3.51
C PRO A 100 -2.25 -15.73 -3.18
N ASN A 101 -2.48 -15.27 -1.94
CA ASN A 101 -3.78 -14.84 -1.45
C ASN A 101 -3.85 -13.35 -1.11
N LEU A 102 -2.79 -12.57 -1.40
CA LEU A 102 -2.78 -11.14 -1.10
C LEU A 102 -3.80 -10.41 -1.98
N ARG A 103 -4.82 -9.82 -1.34
CA ARG A 103 -5.93 -9.12 -2.01
C ARG A 103 -5.83 -7.61 -1.86
N ARG A 104 -5.29 -7.12 -0.75
CA ARG A 104 -5.12 -5.70 -0.49
C ARG A 104 -3.69 -5.42 -0.07
N LEU A 105 -3.06 -4.49 -0.77
CA LEU A 105 -1.75 -3.94 -0.43
C LEU A 105 -1.88 -2.44 -0.22
N PHE A 106 -1.36 -1.97 0.92
CA PHE A 106 -1.30 -0.56 1.25
C PHE A 106 0.14 -0.15 1.53
N LEU A 107 0.57 0.90 0.84
CA LEU A 107 1.89 1.49 0.95
C LEU A 107 1.69 2.94 1.34
N ASP A 108 1.82 3.25 2.63
CA ASP A 108 1.68 4.59 3.19
C ASP A 108 3.03 5.07 3.69
N SER A 109 3.55 6.14 3.09
CA SER A 109 4.92 6.63 3.39
C SER A 109 5.95 5.49 3.38
N ALA A 110 5.68 4.46 2.57
CA ALA A 110 6.34 3.16 2.67
C ALA A 110 7.52 3.05 1.71
N TYR A 111 7.67 3.97 0.76
CA TYR A 111 8.64 3.90 -0.32
C TYR A 111 9.33 5.25 -0.52
N GLU A 112 10.66 5.27 -0.46
CA GLU A 112 11.43 6.53 -0.55
C GLU A 112 12.02 6.80 -1.94
N LYS A 113 11.99 5.83 -2.85
CA LYS A 113 12.61 5.95 -4.17
C LYS A 113 11.71 6.66 -5.19
N PRO A 114 12.29 7.31 -6.22
CA PRO A 114 11.53 8.01 -7.25
C PRO A 114 10.70 7.11 -8.18
N HIS A 115 11.08 5.84 -8.33
CA HIS A 115 10.48 4.94 -9.31
C HIS A 115 10.01 3.65 -8.63
N LEU A 116 8.70 3.40 -8.65
CA LEU A 116 8.09 2.18 -8.14
C LEU A 116 7.74 1.27 -9.31
N GLU A 117 8.28 0.05 -9.32
CA GLU A 117 8.14 -0.88 -10.45
C GLU A 117 7.47 -2.19 -10.03
N PHE A 118 6.29 -2.47 -10.59
CA PHE A 118 5.60 -3.75 -10.48
C PHE A 118 5.93 -4.59 -11.72
N LYS A 119 6.86 -5.55 -11.57
CA LYS A 119 7.41 -6.33 -12.68
C LYS A 119 6.72 -7.68 -12.87
N ASN A 120 6.36 -8.36 -11.78
CA ASN A 120 5.73 -9.68 -11.82
C ASN A 120 4.61 -9.81 -10.76
N GLY A 121 3.94 -10.96 -10.77
CA GLY A 121 3.13 -11.44 -9.65
C GLY A 121 1.85 -10.66 -9.33
N PHE A 122 1.53 -10.59 -8.04
CA PHE A 122 0.30 -9.98 -7.49
C PHE A 122 -1.00 -10.56 -8.06
N ARG A 123 -1.02 -11.88 -8.32
CA ARG A 123 -2.10 -12.55 -9.08
C ARG A 123 -3.50 -12.40 -8.47
N SER A 124 -3.57 -12.27 -7.15
CA SER A 124 -4.83 -12.17 -6.40
C SER A 124 -5.13 -10.76 -5.91
N LEU A 125 -4.30 -9.77 -6.26
CA LEU A 125 -4.43 -8.41 -5.76
C LEU A 125 -5.67 -7.75 -6.39
N GLU A 126 -6.55 -7.22 -5.53
CA GLU A 126 -7.81 -6.57 -5.88
C GLU A 126 -7.77 -5.07 -5.57
N PHE A 127 -6.99 -4.65 -4.57
CA PHE A 127 -6.83 -3.26 -4.15
C PHE A 127 -5.35 -2.92 -3.93
N LEU A 128 -4.93 -1.76 -4.46
CA LEU A 128 -3.62 -1.18 -4.23
C LEU A 128 -3.77 0.28 -3.79
N GLY A 129 -3.29 0.59 -2.59
CA GLY A 129 -3.18 1.96 -2.09
C GLY A 129 -1.72 2.41 -2.02
N ILE A 130 -1.41 3.60 -2.55
CA ILE A 130 -0.09 4.23 -2.51
C ILE A 130 -0.26 5.67 -2.01
N HIS A 131 0.00 5.88 -0.73
CA HIS A 131 -0.30 7.13 -0.02
C HIS A 131 1.00 7.75 0.50
N GLU A 132 1.07 9.08 0.52
CA GLU A 132 2.14 9.87 1.15
C GLU A 132 3.58 9.48 0.73
N CYS A 133 3.73 8.90 -0.48
CA CYS A 133 5.03 8.56 -1.04
C CYS A 133 5.61 9.81 -1.75
N HIS A 134 6.00 10.82 -0.98
CA HIS A 134 6.29 12.16 -1.51
C HIS A 134 7.44 12.24 -2.53
N ASN A 135 8.39 11.28 -2.51
CA ASN A 135 9.49 11.22 -3.49
C ASN A 135 9.10 10.54 -4.81
N LEU A 136 7.92 9.92 -4.88
CA LEU A 136 7.51 9.07 -5.99
C LEU A 136 7.21 9.91 -7.24
N GLN A 137 8.01 9.72 -8.29
CA GLN A 137 7.89 10.44 -9.56
C GLN A 137 7.23 9.61 -10.65
N SER A 138 7.32 8.27 -10.57
CA SER A 138 6.70 7.39 -11.55
C SER A 138 6.35 6.02 -10.97
N ILE A 139 5.25 5.46 -11.45
CA ILE A 139 4.86 4.07 -11.21
C ILE A 139 4.90 3.33 -12.54
N ARG A 140 5.50 2.15 -12.57
CA ARG A 140 5.53 1.26 -13.74
C ARG A 140 4.84 -0.05 -13.40
N ILE A 141 3.91 -0.47 -14.25
CA ILE A 141 3.20 -1.75 -14.14
C ILE A 141 3.42 -2.51 -15.43
N ASP A 142 4.20 -3.59 -15.37
CA ASP A 142 4.44 -4.44 -16.52
C ASP A 142 3.19 -5.27 -16.89
N LYS A 143 3.11 -5.64 -18.17
CA LYS A 143 1.96 -6.37 -18.70
C LYS A 143 1.79 -7.71 -18.00
N GLY A 144 0.56 -8.00 -17.55
CA GLY A 144 0.21 -9.26 -16.89
C GLY A 144 0.38 -9.25 -15.37
N VAL A 145 0.91 -8.17 -14.80
CA VAL A 145 0.95 -7.96 -13.35
C VAL A 145 -0.45 -7.58 -12.83
N MET A 146 -0.78 -8.06 -11.63
CA MET A 146 -2.04 -7.76 -10.93
C MET A 146 -3.30 -7.81 -11.82
N PRO A 147 -3.54 -8.92 -12.55
CA PRO A 147 -4.65 -9.04 -13.52
C PRO A 147 -6.04 -8.99 -12.88
N GLY A 148 -6.12 -9.06 -11.55
CA GLY A 148 -7.33 -8.99 -10.74
C GLY A 148 -7.63 -7.61 -10.16
N LEU A 149 -6.77 -6.61 -10.37
CA LEU A 149 -6.90 -5.31 -9.67
C LEU A 149 -8.21 -4.62 -10.04
N LYS A 150 -8.98 -4.23 -9.03
CA LYS A 150 -10.27 -3.55 -9.15
C LYS A 150 -10.20 -2.09 -8.73
N GLU A 151 -9.29 -1.75 -7.83
CA GLU A 151 -9.18 -0.41 -7.27
C GLU A 151 -7.72 -0.01 -7.07
N LEU A 152 -7.39 1.16 -7.59
CA LEU A 152 -6.10 1.82 -7.43
C LEU A 152 -6.33 3.18 -6.77
N ASP A 153 -5.72 3.38 -5.61
CA ASP A 153 -5.88 4.59 -4.81
C ASP A 153 -4.50 5.24 -4.57
N ILE A 154 -4.28 6.41 -5.17
CA ILE A 154 -3.03 7.15 -5.07
C ILE A 154 -3.32 8.49 -4.41
N ARG A 155 -2.67 8.77 -3.27
CA ARG A 155 -2.90 9.98 -2.47
C ARG A 155 -1.62 10.67 -2.04
N ASP A 156 -1.61 11.99 -2.09
CA ASP A 156 -0.52 12.87 -1.60
C ASP A 156 0.89 12.51 -2.15
N CYS A 157 0.93 11.97 -3.37
CA CYS A 157 2.15 11.69 -4.13
C CYS A 157 2.45 12.86 -5.08
N ARG A 158 2.73 14.04 -4.54
CA ARG A 158 2.78 15.31 -5.29
C ARG A 158 3.82 15.37 -6.41
N MET A 159 4.88 14.56 -6.34
CA MET A 159 5.90 14.45 -7.39
C MET A 159 5.47 13.58 -8.59
N LEU A 160 4.36 12.86 -8.48
CA LEU A 160 3.81 12.03 -9.54
C LEU A 160 3.07 12.94 -10.54
N THR A 161 3.64 13.10 -11.74
CA THR A 161 3.10 13.98 -12.79
C THR A 161 2.39 13.25 -13.92
N LYS A 162 2.41 11.92 -13.91
CA LYS A 162 1.80 11.06 -14.95
C LYS A 162 1.04 9.91 -14.30
N VAL A 163 0.03 9.40 -14.99
CA VAL A 163 -0.60 8.14 -14.60
C VAL A 163 0.43 6.99 -14.62
N PRO A 164 0.24 5.94 -13.82
CA PRO A 164 1.11 4.76 -13.86
C PRO A 164 1.31 4.24 -15.28
N TRP A 165 2.56 4.06 -15.67
CA TRP A 165 2.87 3.42 -16.94
C TRP A 165 2.30 2.00 -16.92
N GLY A 166 1.59 1.61 -17.97
CA GLY A 166 0.94 0.31 -18.05
C GLY A 166 -0.41 0.23 -17.33
N ILE A 167 -0.98 1.35 -16.86
CA ILE A 167 -2.35 1.39 -16.31
C ILE A 167 -3.38 0.78 -17.27
N LYS A 168 -3.19 0.93 -18.59
CA LYS A 168 -4.00 0.30 -19.64
C LYS A 168 -4.02 -1.24 -19.62
N TYR A 169 -3.05 -1.88 -18.95
CA TYR A 169 -3.01 -3.33 -18.80
C TYR A 169 -3.95 -3.82 -17.69
N LEU A 170 -4.41 -2.93 -16.81
CA LEU A 170 -5.29 -3.21 -15.68
C LEU A 170 -6.76 -3.29 -16.15
N THR A 171 -7.04 -4.23 -17.04
CA THR A 171 -8.35 -4.35 -17.71
C THR A 171 -9.55 -4.59 -16.79
N LYS A 172 -9.33 -4.98 -15.52
CA LYS A 172 -10.39 -5.16 -14.51
C LYS A 172 -10.52 -3.97 -13.55
N LEU A 173 -9.74 -2.91 -13.73
CA LEU A 173 -9.74 -1.74 -12.87
C LEU A 173 -11.09 -1.02 -12.98
N GLN A 174 -11.81 -0.94 -11.86
CA GLN A 174 -13.13 -0.34 -11.77
C GLN A 174 -13.07 1.09 -11.24
N LYS A 175 -12.11 1.36 -10.35
CA LYS A 175 -11.97 2.63 -9.65
C LYS A 175 -10.51 3.09 -9.65
N LEU A 176 -10.33 4.37 -9.97
CA LEU A 176 -9.07 5.09 -9.82
C LEU A 176 -9.30 6.32 -8.95
N TRP A 177 -8.59 6.41 -7.84
CA TRP A 177 -8.57 7.57 -6.96
C TRP A 177 -7.23 8.29 -7.05
N LEU A 178 -7.28 9.60 -7.24
CA LEU A 178 -6.14 10.48 -7.43
C LEU A 178 -6.34 11.72 -6.55
N VAL A 179 -5.91 11.64 -5.30
CA VAL A 179 -6.20 12.66 -4.27
C VAL A 179 -4.92 13.40 -3.92
N ASP A 180 -4.97 14.73 -3.88
CA ASP A 180 -3.85 15.61 -3.54
C ASP A 180 -2.59 15.34 -4.39
N LEU A 181 -2.80 15.12 -5.69
CA LEU A 181 -1.75 14.94 -6.69
C LEU A 181 -1.45 16.24 -7.45
N SER A 182 -0.40 16.23 -8.27
CA SER A 182 -0.02 17.39 -9.09
C SER A 182 -1.13 17.79 -10.06
N GLU A 183 -1.35 19.10 -10.22
CA GLU A 183 -2.28 19.67 -11.21
C GLU A 183 -1.92 19.21 -12.64
N GLU A 184 -0.63 19.01 -12.92
CA GLU A 184 -0.15 18.48 -14.20
C GLU A 184 -0.73 17.09 -14.49
N LEU A 185 -0.71 16.16 -13.53
CA LEU A 185 -1.25 14.82 -13.72
C LEU A 185 -2.75 14.86 -14.05
N ILE A 186 -3.51 15.72 -13.35
CA ILE A 186 -4.95 15.86 -13.56
C ILE A 186 -5.25 16.38 -14.97
N LYS A 187 -4.58 17.45 -15.41
CA LYS A 187 -4.74 18.00 -16.77
C LYS A 187 -4.45 16.96 -17.85
N ARG A 188 -3.42 16.14 -17.67
CA ARG A 188 -3.04 15.09 -18.63
C ARG A 188 -4.10 14.00 -18.79
N ILE A 189 -4.92 13.79 -17.76
CA ILE A 189 -6.07 12.87 -17.81
C ILE A 189 -7.28 13.53 -18.46
N GLU A 190 -7.47 14.84 -18.31
CA GLU A 190 -8.59 15.57 -18.90
C GLU A 190 -8.38 15.88 -20.40
N GLU A 191 -7.14 16.11 -20.83
CA GLU A 191 -6.80 16.52 -22.20
C GLU A 191 -6.76 15.34 -23.19
N PRO A 192 -7.68 15.25 -24.17
CA PRO A 192 -7.78 14.08 -25.06
C PRO A 192 -6.57 13.83 -25.96
N ALA A 193 -5.81 14.89 -26.29
CA ALA A 193 -4.62 14.81 -27.11
C ALA A 193 -3.38 14.30 -26.35
N VAL A 194 -3.43 14.24 -25.02
CA VAL A 194 -2.32 13.78 -24.18
C VAL A 194 -2.39 12.27 -24.01
N VAL A 195 -1.24 11.60 -24.07
CA VAL A 195 -1.12 10.13 -24.03
C VAL A 195 -1.76 9.45 -22.82
N ASP A 196 -1.95 10.17 -21.71
CA ASP A 196 -2.49 9.61 -20.47
C ASP A 196 -4.01 9.48 -20.50
N HIS A 197 -4.72 10.43 -21.14
CA HIS A 197 -6.16 10.39 -21.32
C HIS A 197 -6.66 9.06 -21.92
N PRO A 198 -6.20 8.59 -23.11
CA PRO A 198 -6.67 7.34 -23.68
C PRO A 198 -6.28 6.11 -22.83
N ASN A 199 -5.22 6.19 -22.02
CA ASN A 199 -4.78 5.07 -21.18
C ASN A 199 -5.75 4.79 -20.02
N VAL A 200 -6.57 5.76 -19.60
CA VAL A 200 -7.50 5.61 -18.47
C VAL A 200 -8.97 5.49 -18.87
N GLN A 201 -9.31 5.64 -20.15
CA GLN A 201 -10.70 5.58 -20.65
C GLN A 201 -11.41 4.24 -20.37
N HIS A 202 -10.65 3.16 -20.18
CA HIS A 202 -11.21 1.85 -19.85
C HIS A 202 -11.70 1.75 -18.39
N ILE A 203 -11.40 2.74 -17.54
CA ILE A 203 -11.71 2.75 -16.10
C ILE A 203 -13.08 3.41 -15.90
N PRO A 204 -14.11 2.70 -15.40
CA PRO A 204 -15.47 3.23 -15.26
C PRO A 204 -15.61 4.42 -14.30
N LYS A 205 -14.83 4.44 -13.22
CA LYS A 205 -14.89 5.50 -12.21
C LYS A 205 -13.50 6.05 -11.94
N ILE A 206 -13.28 7.32 -12.29
CA ILE A 206 -12.08 8.07 -11.94
C ILE A 206 -12.52 9.21 -11.04
N THR A 207 -11.91 9.33 -9.86
CA THR A 207 -12.16 10.38 -8.89
C THR A 207 -10.84 11.06 -8.58
N TYR A 208 -10.82 12.39 -8.66
CA TYR A 208 -9.66 13.18 -8.28
C TYR A 208 -10.04 14.40 -7.44
N ILE A 209 -9.13 14.74 -6.53
CA ILE A 209 -9.19 15.91 -5.64
C ILE A 209 -7.82 16.56 -5.74
N TYR A 210 -7.77 17.87 -5.99
CA TYR A 210 -6.50 18.59 -6.05
C TYR A 210 -6.70 20.03 -5.58
N GLU A 211 -5.66 20.57 -4.95
CA GLU A 211 -5.55 22.00 -4.66
C GLU A 211 -4.99 22.72 -5.89
N THR A 212 -5.73 23.71 -6.37
CA THR A 212 -5.26 24.62 -7.41
C THR A 212 -4.21 25.58 -6.84
N SER A 213 -3.39 26.16 -7.72
CA SER A 213 -2.40 27.20 -7.38
C SER A 213 -2.98 28.44 -6.68
N SER A 214 -4.31 28.63 -6.69
CA SER A 214 -5.02 29.68 -5.93
C SER A 214 -5.40 29.27 -4.49
N GLY A 215 -5.06 28.06 -4.06
CA GLY A 215 -5.46 27.49 -2.77
C GLY A 215 -6.90 26.99 -2.72
N GLN A 216 -7.57 26.83 -3.87
CA GLN A 216 -8.93 26.28 -3.94
C GLN A 216 -8.88 24.77 -4.22
N THR A 217 -9.53 23.97 -3.37
CA THR A 217 -9.75 22.54 -3.59
C THR A 217 -10.92 22.33 -4.55
N ASN A 218 -10.67 21.70 -5.69
CA ASN A 218 -11.72 21.37 -6.66
C ASN A 218 -12.13 19.90 -6.56
N TRP A 219 -13.43 19.66 -6.62
CA TRP A 219 -14.04 18.34 -6.56
C TRP A 219 -14.63 18.00 -7.92
N ILE A 220 -14.11 16.97 -8.59
CA ILE A 220 -14.74 16.44 -9.80
C ILE A 220 -15.07 14.97 -9.56
N SER A 221 -16.25 14.78 -8.95
CA SER A 221 -17.15 13.60 -8.95
C SER A 221 -17.86 13.45 -7.60
N GLY A 222 -19.00 14.14 -7.45
CA GLY A 222 -20.16 13.71 -6.65
C GLY A 222 -19.99 13.31 -5.17
N MET A 223 -18.89 13.60 -4.47
CA MET A 223 -18.74 13.23 -3.06
C MET A 223 -18.33 14.44 -2.19
N ALA A 224 -18.97 14.51 -1.02
CA ALA A 224 -18.85 15.56 0.00
C ALA A 224 -17.60 15.34 0.90
N PRO A 225 -17.20 16.31 1.75
CA PRO A 225 -15.83 16.53 2.22
C PRO A 225 -15.36 15.65 3.40
N PHE A 226 -15.84 14.41 3.51
CA PHE A 226 -15.53 13.52 4.64
C PHE A 226 -14.41 12.50 4.39
N TYR A 227 -13.48 12.76 3.47
CA TYR A 227 -12.21 12.02 3.42
C TYR A 227 -11.14 12.82 4.15
N LYS A 228 -11.23 12.87 5.48
CA LYS A 228 -10.00 13.06 6.26
C LYS A 228 -9.12 11.84 6.03
N TYR A 229 -7.81 12.08 5.96
CA TYR A 229 -6.72 11.12 6.13
C TYR A 229 -7.20 9.74 6.57
N VAL A 230 -6.89 8.71 5.78
CA VAL A 230 -7.01 7.33 6.27
C VAL A 230 -5.98 7.23 7.39
N ASP A 231 -6.41 7.48 8.63
CA ASP A 231 -5.54 7.34 9.79
C ASP A 231 -5.01 5.90 9.76
N VAL A 232 -3.78 5.70 10.21
CA VAL A 232 -3.17 4.36 10.39
C VAL A 232 -4.11 3.41 11.16
N LEU A 233 -5.02 3.97 11.98
CA LEU A 233 -6.07 3.27 12.74
C LEU A 233 -7.21 2.71 11.87
N ASP A 234 -7.51 3.28 10.70
CA ASP A 234 -8.59 2.82 9.82
C ASP A 234 -8.24 1.54 9.06
N CYS A 235 -6.95 1.23 8.91
CA CYS A 235 -6.52 -0.04 8.33
C CYS A 235 -6.81 -1.22 9.26
N CYS A 236 -6.84 -1.01 10.58
CA CYS A 236 -7.30 -2.00 11.56
C CYS A 236 -8.81 -2.28 11.46
N LEU A 237 -9.58 -1.41 10.80
CA LEU A 237 -11.02 -1.56 10.56
C LEU A 237 -11.35 -2.25 9.23
N TRP A 238 -10.35 -2.67 8.46
CA TRP A 238 -10.61 -3.39 7.21
C TRP A 238 -11.14 -4.81 7.48
N PRO A 239 -12.31 -5.17 6.93
CA PRO A 239 -12.93 -6.48 7.13
C PRO A 239 -12.05 -7.62 6.61
#